data_AF-A0A520GX06-F1
#
_entry.id   AF-A0A520GX06-F1
#
_cell.length_a   1.000
_cell.length_b   1.000
_cell.length_c   1.000
_cell.angle_alpha   90.00
_cell.angle_beta   90.00
_cell.angle_gamma   90.00
#
_symmetry.space_group_name_H-M   'P 1'
#
loop_
_entity.id
_entity.type
_entity.pdbx_description
1 polymer ?
#
loop_
_entity_poly.entity_id
_entity_poly.type
_entity_poly.pdbx_seq_one_letter_code
_entity_poly.pdbx_strand_id
1 'polypeptide(L)'
;MSDAASGPANGAVAPVVLLINPNTSRETTAMMHGIARAALPPAFALESATAARGARMITTAEELSTSIEEVLSIGQAQASRVSAIVISAFGDPGLGRLRERVDVPVVGIGEAALREAAEGGRRFGVATTTPELEAPIVALVERLGLAARFTGCRIPPGDPLVLAANSVLQDEALAEAVRDAVERDGAQAVVIGGGPLSRSAERIAGRFAVPVIAPVAAAMRAVAATVSSMPALPSDRPRLPPHPESASDAE
;
A
#
# COMPACT_ATOMS: atom_id res chain seq x y z
N MET A 1 -5.38 49.61 24.36
CA MET A 1 -5.95 49.02 23.13
C MET A 1 -4.85 48.95 22.09
N SER A 2 -4.26 47.78 21.90
CA SER A 2 -3.59 47.39 20.66
C SER A 2 -3.47 45.88 20.71
N ASP A 3 -4.49 45.25 20.16
CA ASP A 3 -4.59 43.83 19.94
C ASP A 3 -3.69 43.50 18.74
N ALA A 4 -2.64 42.70 18.95
CA ALA A 4 -1.83 42.16 17.88
C ALA A 4 -1.98 40.65 17.92
N ALA A 5 -3.06 40.18 17.30
CA ALA A 5 -3.24 38.80 16.93
C ALA A 5 -2.07 38.37 16.03
N SER A 6 -1.13 37.63 16.62
CA SER A 6 -0.12 36.87 15.91
C SER A 6 -0.84 35.74 15.16
N GLY A 7 -1.17 36.00 13.89
CA GLY A 7 -1.60 34.96 12.96
C GLY A 7 -0.48 33.93 12.72
N PRO A 8 -0.80 32.68 12.37
CA PRO A 8 0.23 31.68 12.13
C PRO A 8 1.00 32.02 10.85
N ALA A 9 2.26 32.42 11.02
CA ALA A 9 3.25 32.42 9.97
C ALA A 9 3.68 30.96 9.71
N ASN A 10 3.31 30.39 8.56
CA ASN A 10 4.23 29.88 7.52
C ASN A 10 3.43 29.06 6.49
N GLY A 11 3.41 29.51 5.23
CA GLY A 11 2.68 28.90 4.11
C GLY A 11 3.35 27.63 3.55
N ALA A 12 3.68 26.67 4.41
CA ALA A 12 4.24 25.40 3.98
C ALA A 12 3.18 24.60 3.21
N VAL A 13 3.49 24.22 1.97
CA VAL A 13 2.63 23.36 1.16
C VAL A 13 2.64 21.95 1.78
N ALA A 14 1.45 21.38 1.99
CA ALA A 14 1.30 20.03 2.52
C ALA A 14 2.09 19.02 1.67
N PRO A 15 2.91 18.12 2.26
CA PRO A 15 3.60 17.10 1.50
C PRO A 15 2.60 16.20 0.78
N VAL A 16 2.82 15.97 -0.52
CA VAL A 16 1.92 15.16 -1.36
C VAL A 16 2.48 13.74 -1.46
N VAL A 17 1.66 12.73 -1.16
CA VAL A 17 1.99 11.32 -1.39
C VAL A 17 1.25 10.83 -2.63
N LEU A 18 1.97 10.23 -3.58
CA LEU A 18 1.36 9.57 -4.73
C LEU A 18 1.18 8.08 -4.48
N LEU A 19 -0.06 7.60 -4.51
CA LEU A 19 -0.37 6.17 -4.49
C LEU A 19 -0.53 5.64 -5.92
N ILE A 20 0.39 4.80 -6.39
CA ILE A 20 0.36 4.19 -7.71
C ILE A 20 -0.28 2.80 -7.60
N ASN A 21 -1.44 2.62 -8.23
CA ASN A 21 -2.04 1.32 -8.48
C ASN A 21 -1.49 0.71 -9.79
N PRO A 22 -0.73 -0.39 -9.73
CA PRO A 22 -0.14 -1.01 -10.91
C PRO A 22 -1.13 -1.78 -11.81
N ASN A 23 -2.39 -1.97 -11.37
CA ASN A 23 -3.45 -2.55 -12.20
C ASN A 23 -4.36 -1.47 -12.80
N THR A 24 -5.16 -1.86 -13.79
CA THR A 24 -5.99 -0.93 -14.58
C THR A 24 -7.35 -0.58 -13.93
N SER A 25 -7.66 -1.12 -12.75
CA SER A 25 -8.93 -0.90 -12.07
C SER A 25 -8.96 0.43 -11.31
N ARG A 26 -9.78 1.38 -11.80
CA ARG A 26 -10.07 2.65 -11.11
C ARG A 26 -10.81 2.44 -9.79
N GLU A 27 -11.69 1.46 -9.73
CA GLU A 27 -12.41 1.08 -8.51
C GLU A 27 -11.43 0.61 -7.42
N THR A 28 -10.48 -0.26 -7.79
CA THR A 28 -9.40 -0.70 -6.89
C THR A 28 -8.57 0.48 -6.41
N THR A 29 -8.29 1.43 -7.31
CA THR A 29 -7.56 2.66 -6.96
C THR A 29 -8.32 3.50 -5.94
N ALA A 30 -9.61 3.75 -6.17
CA ALA A 30 -10.45 4.53 -5.25
C ALA A 30 -10.59 3.87 -3.88
N MET A 31 -10.72 2.54 -3.84
CA MET A 31 -10.75 1.78 -2.60
C MET A 31 -9.44 1.92 -1.82
N MET A 32 -8.29 1.71 -2.47
CA MET A 32 -6.98 1.87 -1.82
C MET A 32 -6.70 3.33 -1.43
N HIS A 33 -7.19 4.30 -2.20
CA HIS A 33 -7.11 5.72 -1.84
C HIS A 33 -7.83 5.98 -0.51
N GLY A 34 -9.03 5.44 -0.31
CA GLY A 34 -9.76 5.60 0.96
C GLY A 34 -8.99 5.05 2.16
N ILE A 35 -8.42 3.85 2.02
CA ILE A 35 -7.60 3.20 3.06
C ILE A 35 -6.34 4.04 3.34
N ALA A 36 -5.65 4.44 2.28
CA ALA A 36 -4.47 5.27 2.38
C ALA A 36 -4.79 6.60 3.08
N ARG A 37 -5.90 7.25 2.72
CA ARG A 37 -6.30 8.52 3.31
C ARG A 37 -6.57 8.41 4.81
N ALA A 38 -7.23 7.33 5.24
CA ALA A 38 -7.52 7.08 6.65
C ALA A 38 -6.25 6.85 7.48
N ALA A 39 -5.22 6.22 6.90
CA ALA A 39 -3.96 5.92 7.58
C ALA A 39 -2.93 7.05 7.52
N LEU A 40 -3.04 7.95 6.54
CA LEU A 40 -2.08 9.03 6.32
C LEU A 40 -2.46 10.28 7.14
N PRO A 41 -1.52 10.94 7.85
CA PRO A 41 -1.86 12.10 8.69
C PRO A 41 -2.51 13.25 7.91
N PRO A 42 -3.42 14.03 8.53
CA PRO A 42 -4.14 15.12 7.85
C PRO A 42 -3.24 16.21 7.25
N ALA A 43 -2.01 16.36 7.76
CA ALA A 43 -1.03 17.31 7.25
C ALA A 43 -0.48 16.94 5.86
N PHE A 44 -0.71 15.73 5.38
CA PHE A 44 -0.28 15.27 4.06
C PHE A 44 -1.44 15.31 3.07
N ALA A 45 -1.17 15.71 1.84
CA ALA A 45 -2.06 15.49 0.71
C ALA A 45 -1.85 14.07 0.13
N LEU A 46 -2.88 13.51 -0.49
CA LEU A 46 -2.85 12.20 -1.12
C LEU A 46 -3.38 12.30 -2.55
N GLU A 47 -2.60 11.82 -3.50
CA GLU A 47 -3.00 11.65 -4.89
C GLU A 47 -2.95 10.17 -5.25
N SER A 48 -3.63 9.78 -6.33
CA SER A 48 -3.60 8.39 -6.79
C SER A 48 -3.57 8.30 -8.31
N ALA A 49 -2.84 7.32 -8.80
CA ALA A 49 -2.73 7.02 -10.22
C ALA A 49 -3.04 5.56 -10.48
N THR A 50 -3.75 5.30 -11.58
CA THR A 50 -4.09 3.96 -12.07
C THR A 50 -3.25 3.66 -13.30
N ALA A 51 -2.69 2.46 -13.40
CA ALA A 51 -2.01 2.02 -14.62
C ALA A 51 -2.96 2.10 -15.83
N ALA A 52 -2.43 2.55 -16.97
CA ALA A 52 -3.22 2.66 -18.20
C ALA A 52 -3.31 1.32 -18.95
N ARG A 53 -2.35 0.42 -18.71
CA ARG A 53 -2.22 -0.88 -19.38
C ARG A 53 -1.91 -1.99 -18.37
N GLY A 54 -2.13 -3.24 -18.78
CA GLY A 54 -1.90 -4.42 -17.96
C GLY A 54 -3.19 -5.04 -17.42
N ALA A 55 -3.05 -5.91 -16.43
CA ALA A 55 -4.18 -6.65 -15.85
C ALA A 55 -5.14 -5.72 -15.09
N ARG A 56 -6.44 -6.07 -15.07
CA ARG A 56 -7.45 -5.40 -14.22
C ARG A 56 -7.26 -5.74 -12.73
N MET A 57 -6.85 -6.96 -12.45
CA MET A 57 -6.43 -7.44 -11.14
C MET A 57 -5.18 -8.30 -11.34
N ILE A 58 -4.12 -8.03 -10.60
CA ILE A 58 -2.87 -8.79 -10.69
C ILE A 58 -3.03 -10.07 -9.85
N THR A 59 -2.98 -11.20 -10.52
CA THR A 59 -3.14 -12.53 -9.95
C THR A 59 -1.94 -13.43 -10.18
N THR A 60 -1.06 -13.10 -11.13
CA THR A 60 0.12 -13.92 -11.44
C THR A 60 1.43 -13.14 -11.28
N ALA A 61 2.54 -13.87 -11.17
CA ALA A 61 3.89 -13.27 -11.16
C ALA A 61 4.25 -12.57 -12.48
N GLU A 62 3.72 -13.05 -13.61
CA GLU A 62 3.92 -12.44 -14.92
C GLU A 62 3.18 -11.10 -15.02
N GLU A 63 1.94 -11.02 -14.54
CA GLU A 63 1.18 -9.78 -14.47
C GLU A 63 1.85 -8.75 -13.55
N LEU A 64 2.39 -9.20 -12.42
CA LEU A 64 3.18 -8.37 -11.52
C LEU A 64 4.41 -7.80 -12.24
N SER A 65 5.13 -8.64 -12.98
CA SER A 65 6.31 -8.23 -13.77
C SER A 65 5.96 -7.26 -14.89
N THR A 66 4.85 -7.50 -15.59
CA THR A 66 4.35 -6.64 -16.68
C THR A 66 3.95 -5.27 -16.17
N SER A 67 3.47 -5.16 -14.93
CA SER A 67 3.07 -3.89 -14.31
C SER A 67 4.24 -2.93 -14.03
N ILE A 68 5.48 -3.42 -14.04
CA ILE A 68 6.68 -2.64 -13.71
C ILE A 68 6.81 -1.39 -14.60
N GLU A 69 6.59 -1.52 -15.90
CA GLU A 69 6.77 -0.40 -16.83
C GLU A 69 5.74 0.72 -16.60
N GLU A 70 4.51 0.39 -16.20
CA GLU A 70 3.50 1.38 -15.83
C GLU A 70 3.86 2.09 -14.52
N VAL A 71 4.35 1.35 -13.51
CA VAL A 71 4.84 1.94 -12.25
C VAL A 71 5.98 2.92 -12.52
N LEU A 72 6.94 2.52 -13.36
CA LEU A 72 8.09 3.35 -13.69
C LEU A 72 7.68 4.60 -14.48
N SER A 73 6.77 4.45 -15.45
CA SER A 73 6.25 5.56 -16.26
C SER A 73 5.54 6.60 -15.39
N ILE A 74 4.57 6.16 -14.58
CA ILE A 74 3.79 7.02 -13.70
C ILE A 74 4.70 7.69 -12.66
N GLY A 75 5.55 6.90 -12.00
CA GLY A 75 6.42 7.40 -10.93
C GLY A 75 7.39 8.47 -11.41
N GLN A 76 8.06 8.26 -12.55
CA GLN A 76 8.98 9.25 -13.12
C GLN A 76 8.25 10.53 -13.57
N ALA A 77 7.08 10.39 -14.20
CA ALA A 77 6.31 11.53 -14.69
C ALA A 77 5.82 12.46 -13.56
N GLN A 78 5.60 11.92 -12.35
CA GLN A 78 5.02 12.66 -11.22
C GLN A 78 6.02 12.99 -10.11
N ALA A 79 7.21 12.38 -10.09
CA ALA A 79 8.18 12.49 -8.99
C ALA A 79 8.54 13.93 -8.61
N SER A 80 8.68 14.83 -9.59
CA SER A 80 9.03 16.23 -9.35
C SER A 80 7.93 17.02 -8.62
N ARG A 81 6.70 16.50 -8.56
CA ARG A 81 5.52 17.17 -8.00
C ARG A 81 5.10 16.66 -6.63
N VAL A 82 5.60 15.49 -6.23
CA VAL A 82 5.17 14.81 -5.00
C VAL A 82 6.32 14.68 -4.01
N SER A 83 6.00 14.53 -2.73
CA SER A 83 6.98 14.37 -1.66
C SER A 83 7.38 12.92 -1.45
N ALA A 84 6.54 11.96 -1.86
CA ALA A 84 6.85 10.54 -1.85
C ALA A 84 5.92 9.75 -2.77
N ILE A 85 6.32 8.52 -3.11
CA ILE A 85 5.58 7.59 -3.94
C ILE A 85 5.34 6.29 -3.17
N VAL A 86 4.13 5.74 -3.28
CA VAL A 86 3.75 4.43 -2.76
C VAL A 86 3.30 3.53 -3.89
N ILE A 87 3.90 2.34 -4.02
CA ILE A 87 3.51 1.33 -5.00
C ILE A 87 2.51 0.37 -4.35
N SER A 88 1.27 0.35 -4.82
CA SER A 88 0.16 -0.35 -4.17
C SER A 88 -0.16 -1.73 -4.77
N ALA A 89 0.86 -2.55 -4.99
CA ALA A 89 0.72 -3.97 -5.27
C ALA A 89 1.66 -4.77 -4.37
N PHE A 90 1.15 -5.87 -3.80
CA PHE A 90 1.95 -6.74 -2.95
C PHE A 90 2.99 -7.46 -3.83
N GLY A 91 4.26 -7.37 -3.45
CA GLY A 91 5.40 -7.76 -4.30
C GLY A 91 6.19 -6.57 -4.86
N ASP A 92 5.69 -5.34 -4.70
CA ASP A 92 6.40 -4.08 -4.95
C ASP A 92 7.05 -3.98 -6.35
N PRO A 93 6.26 -4.12 -7.43
CA PRO A 93 6.78 -4.18 -8.79
C PRO A 93 7.54 -2.91 -9.13
N GLY A 94 8.79 -3.07 -9.57
CA GLY A 94 9.61 -1.96 -10.04
C GLY A 94 10.16 -1.06 -8.93
N LEU A 95 9.96 -1.38 -7.65
CA LEU A 95 10.37 -0.54 -6.52
C LEU A 95 11.85 -0.15 -6.55
N GLY A 96 12.76 -1.12 -6.71
CA GLY A 96 14.20 -0.84 -6.79
C GLY A 96 14.54 0.05 -7.98
N ARG A 97 14.01 -0.28 -9.16
CA ARG A 97 14.20 0.48 -10.41
C ARG A 97 13.64 1.91 -10.30
N LEU A 98 12.54 2.12 -9.58
CA LEU A 98 11.95 3.45 -9.41
C LEU A 98 12.78 4.29 -8.45
N ARG A 99 13.27 3.71 -7.34
CA ARG A 99 14.18 4.37 -6.38
C ARG A 99 15.45 4.91 -7.04
N GLU A 100 15.96 4.22 -8.04
CA GLU A 100 17.15 4.66 -8.81
C GLU A 100 16.86 5.82 -9.78
N ARG A 101 15.58 6.12 -10.05
CA ARG A 101 15.15 7.05 -11.11
C ARG A 101 14.49 8.32 -10.59
N VAL A 102 14.24 8.43 -9.28
CA VAL A 102 13.52 9.56 -8.68
C VAL A 102 14.18 10.00 -7.38
N ASP A 103 14.13 11.30 -7.10
CA ASP A 103 14.76 11.91 -5.90
C ASP A 103 13.84 11.93 -4.67
N VAL A 104 12.70 11.25 -4.73
CA VAL A 104 11.70 11.20 -3.65
C VAL A 104 11.64 9.80 -3.06
N PRO A 105 11.33 9.63 -1.77
CA PRO A 105 11.13 8.32 -1.18
C PRO A 105 10.08 7.51 -1.94
N VAL A 106 10.42 6.26 -2.24
CA VAL A 106 9.49 5.29 -2.81
C VAL A 106 9.32 4.16 -1.82
N VAL A 107 8.08 3.83 -1.46
CA VAL A 107 7.72 2.76 -0.51
C VAL A 107 6.81 1.75 -1.19
N GLY A 108 7.13 0.47 -1.05
CA GLY A 108 6.23 -0.61 -1.47
C GLY A 108 5.27 -1.03 -0.36
N ILE A 109 4.01 -1.34 -0.68
CA ILE A 109 3.07 -1.84 0.34
C ILE A 109 3.49 -3.20 0.91
N GLY A 110 4.19 -4.02 0.13
CA GLY A 110 4.72 -5.31 0.55
C GLY A 110 5.81 -5.13 1.60
N GLU A 111 6.90 -4.44 1.25
CA GLU A 111 8.02 -4.23 2.17
C GLU A 111 7.61 -3.47 3.44
N ALA A 112 6.68 -2.51 3.36
CA ALA A 112 6.21 -1.78 4.53
C ALA A 112 5.45 -2.69 5.48
N ALA A 113 4.51 -3.50 4.96
CA ALA A 113 3.73 -4.42 5.75
C ALA A 113 4.58 -5.52 6.40
N LEU A 114 5.53 -6.08 5.66
CA LEU A 114 6.41 -7.14 6.17
C LEU A 114 7.35 -6.61 7.26
N ARG A 115 7.87 -5.38 7.10
CA ARG A 115 8.68 -4.73 8.14
C ARG A 115 7.87 -4.48 9.40
N GLU A 116 6.65 -3.94 9.26
CA GLU A 116 5.74 -3.71 10.38
C GLU A 116 5.40 -5.02 11.10
N ALA A 117 5.17 -6.11 10.35
CA ALA A 117 4.87 -7.41 10.92
C ALA A 117 6.04 -8.01 11.73
N ALA A 118 7.27 -7.71 11.30
CA ALA A 118 8.50 -8.20 11.93
C ALA A 118 9.04 -7.28 13.05
N GLU A 119 8.40 -6.15 13.31
CA GLU A 119 8.83 -5.20 14.36
C GLU A 119 8.94 -5.89 15.72
N GLY A 120 9.94 -5.47 16.50
CA GLY A 120 10.21 -6.04 17.82
C GLY A 120 10.68 -7.50 17.80
N GLY A 121 11.04 -8.05 16.63
CA GLY A 121 11.48 -9.45 16.55
C GLY A 121 10.36 -10.46 16.32
N ARG A 122 9.13 -9.99 16.09
CA ARG A 122 7.95 -10.84 15.92
C ARG A 122 8.12 -11.85 14.80
N ARG A 123 7.69 -13.09 15.04
CA ARG A 123 7.40 -14.06 13.99
C ARG A 123 6.12 -13.64 13.27
N PHE A 124 6.06 -13.76 11.96
CA PHE A 124 4.90 -13.31 11.20
C PHE A 124 4.57 -14.23 10.02
N GLY A 125 3.29 -14.29 9.68
CA GLY A 125 2.80 -14.97 8.48
C GLY A 125 2.21 -14.00 7.46
N VAL A 126 1.93 -14.50 6.26
CA VAL A 126 1.17 -13.77 5.24
C VAL A 126 -0.08 -14.58 4.89
N ALA A 127 -1.26 -13.97 4.94
CA ALA A 127 -2.50 -14.55 4.41
C ALA A 127 -2.87 -13.83 3.11
N THR A 128 -3.04 -14.56 2.01
CA THR A 128 -3.43 -13.99 0.71
C THR A 128 -4.39 -14.92 -0.02
N THR A 129 -5.20 -14.41 -0.95
CA THR A 129 -6.16 -15.22 -1.72
C THR A 129 -5.58 -15.76 -3.02
N THR A 130 -4.33 -15.40 -3.37
CA THR A 130 -3.79 -15.63 -4.72
C THR A 130 -2.58 -16.57 -4.67
N PRO A 131 -2.74 -17.86 -5.05
CA PRO A 131 -1.67 -18.86 -4.97
C PRO A 131 -0.39 -18.49 -5.75
N GLU A 132 -0.53 -17.97 -6.96
CA GLU A 132 0.60 -17.64 -7.83
C GLU A 132 1.47 -16.49 -7.33
N LEU A 133 1.02 -15.77 -6.31
CA LEU A 133 1.81 -14.71 -5.66
C LEU A 133 2.62 -15.23 -4.48
N GLU A 134 2.50 -16.49 -4.06
CA GLU A 134 3.28 -17.06 -2.96
C GLU A 134 4.80 -16.94 -3.20
N ALA A 135 5.28 -17.38 -4.37
CA ALA A 135 6.70 -17.30 -4.69
C ALA A 135 7.23 -15.84 -4.69
N PRO A 136 6.55 -14.86 -5.34
CA PRO A 136 6.89 -13.44 -5.18
C PRO A 136 6.92 -12.94 -3.73
N ILE A 137 6.01 -13.42 -2.87
CA ILE A 137 5.96 -13.04 -1.45
C ILE A 137 7.19 -13.59 -0.71
N VAL A 138 7.52 -14.87 -0.91
CA VAL A 138 8.70 -15.50 -0.31
C VAL A 138 9.97 -14.76 -0.74
N ALA A 139 10.13 -14.49 -2.04
CA ALA A 139 11.28 -13.75 -2.56
C ALA A 139 11.39 -12.33 -1.97
N LEU A 140 10.25 -11.66 -1.75
CA LEU A 140 10.21 -10.36 -1.09
C LEU A 140 10.67 -10.46 0.38
N VAL A 141 10.21 -11.46 1.13
CA VAL A 141 10.64 -11.72 2.52
C VAL A 141 12.15 -11.97 2.60
N GLU A 142 12.69 -12.77 1.69
CA GLU A 142 14.13 -13.07 1.60
C GLU A 142 14.95 -11.81 1.31
N ARG A 143 14.54 -11.02 0.31
CA ARG A 143 15.18 -9.74 -0.05
C ARG A 143 15.22 -8.75 1.11
N LEU A 144 14.24 -8.81 2.01
CA LEU A 144 14.17 -7.95 3.19
C LEU A 144 14.96 -8.50 4.39
N GLY A 145 15.55 -9.69 4.28
CA GLY A 145 16.28 -10.34 5.38
C GLY A 145 15.37 -10.83 6.50
N LEU A 146 14.11 -11.10 6.21
CA LEU A 146 13.08 -11.44 7.21
C LEU A 146 12.76 -12.94 7.29
N ALA A 147 13.42 -13.77 6.48
CA ALA A 147 13.13 -15.21 6.35
C ALA A 147 13.12 -15.96 7.70
N ALA A 148 14.05 -15.65 8.61
CA ALA A 148 14.14 -16.31 9.92
C ALA A 148 12.91 -16.08 10.82
N ARG A 149 12.11 -15.05 10.55
CA ARG A 149 10.89 -14.70 11.30
C ARG A 149 9.61 -15.07 10.55
N PHE A 150 9.72 -15.45 9.29
CA PHE A 150 8.58 -15.73 8.45
C PHE A 150 8.06 -17.15 8.70
N THR A 151 6.76 -17.27 8.96
CA THR A 151 6.11 -18.55 9.28
C THR A 151 5.49 -19.24 8.07
N GLY A 152 5.50 -18.58 6.91
CA GLY A 152 4.91 -19.08 5.66
C GLY A 152 3.70 -18.27 5.19
N CYS A 153 3.24 -18.64 3.99
CA CYS A 153 1.99 -18.14 3.42
C CYS A 153 0.83 -19.06 3.78
N ARG A 154 -0.33 -18.48 4.06
CA ARG A 154 -1.62 -19.17 4.14
C ARG A 154 -2.53 -18.67 3.04
N ILE A 155 -2.98 -19.60 2.20
CA ILE A 155 -3.81 -19.30 1.04
C ILE A 155 -5.08 -20.13 1.20
N PRO A 156 -6.23 -19.50 1.50
CA PRO A 156 -7.47 -20.24 1.65
C PRO A 156 -7.88 -20.82 0.29
N PRO A 157 -8.60 -21.96 0.28
CA PRO A 157 -9.07 -22.56 -0.96
C PRO A 157 -10.09 -21.64 -1.64
N GLY A 158 -10.09 -21.63 -2.98
CA GLY A 158 -11.05 -20.87 -3.78
C GLY A 158 -10.40 -20.14 -4.95
N ASP A 159 -11.24 -19.67 -5.86
CA ASP A 159 -10.81 -18.82 -6.97
C ASP A 159 -10.61 -17.36 -6.48
N PRO A 160 -9.45 -16.73 -6.73
CA PRO A 160 -9.17 -15.38 -6.24
C PRO A 160 -10.16 -14.33 -6.75
N LEU A 161 -10.66 -14.46 -7.98
CA LEU A 161 -11.63 -13.53 -8.58
C LEU A 161 -13.01 -13.71 -7.95
N VAL A 162 -13.41 -14.96 -7.68
CA VAL A 162 -14.68 -15.26 -6.97
C VAL A 162 -14.65 -14.68 -5.56
N LEU A 163 -13.54 -14.85 -4.83
CA LEU A 163 -13.38 -14.24 -3.51
C LEU A 163 -13.40 -12.72 -3.60
N ALA A 164 -12.67 -12.12 -4.54
CA ALA A 164 -12.65 -10.67 -4.73
C ALA A 164 -14.04 -10.07 -5.07
N ALA A 165 -14.92 -10.83 -5.70
CA ALA A 165 -16.29 -10.42 -6.01
C ALA A 165 -17.24 -10.48 -4.81
N ASN A 166 -16.86 -11.15 -3.71
CA ASN A 166 -17.71 -11.29 -2.52
C ASN A 166 -16.91 -11.04 -1.23
N SER A 167 -17.01 -9.81 -0.73
CA SER A 167 -16.28 -9.36 0.46
C SER A 167 -16.53 -10.20 1.72
N VAL A 168 -17.73 -10.77 1.91
CA VAL A 168 -18.03 -11.60 3.08
C VAL A 168 -17.30 -12.94 2.98
N LEU A 169 -17.34 -13.59 1.82
CA LEU A 169 -16.61 -14.84 1.59
C LEU A 169 -15.10 -14.64 1.71
N GLN A 170 -14.59 -13.53 1.16
CA GLN A 170 -13.18 -13.17 1.24
C GLN A 170 -12.72 -12.95 2.69
N ASP A 171 -13.52 -12.24 3.49
CA ASP A 171 -13.18 -11.96 4.89
C ASP A 171 -13.14 -13.23 5.73
N GLU A 172 -14.13 -14.13 5.57
CA GLU A 172 -14.12 -15.39 6.30
C GLU A 172 -12.95 -16.29 5.88
N ALA A 173 -12.68 -16.40 4.58
CA ALA A 173 -11.55 -17.15 4.06
C ALA A 173 -10.20 -16.61 4.58
N LEU A 174 -10.02 -15.29 4.59
CA LEU A 174 -8.82 -14.67 5.14
C LEU A 174 -8.75 -14.81 6.67
N ALA A 175 -9.87 -14.72 7.39
CA ALA A 175 -9.90 -14.93 8.83
C ALA A 175 -9.48 -16.37 9.20
N GLU A 176 -9.92 -17.37 8.43
CA GLU A 176 -9.46 -18.75 8.62
C GLU A 176 -7.95 -18.88 8.35
N ALA A 177 -7.46 -18.29 7.26
CA ALA A 177 -6.03 -18.29 6.95
C ALA A 177 -5.18 -17.58 8.03
N VAL A 178 -5.67 -16.48 8.60
CA VAL A 178 -5.02 -15.79 9.74
C VAL A 178 -5.02 -16.69 10.97
N ARG A 179 -6.13 -17.36 11.27
CA ARG A 179 -6.23 -18.28 12.41
C ARG A 179 -5.20 -19.40 12.29
N ASP A 180 -5.10 -20.01 11.11
CA ASP A 180 -4.12 -21.07 10.84
C ASP A 180 -2.68 -20.58 10.96
N ALA A 181 -2.37 -19.39 10.45
CA ALA A 181 -1.04 -18.80 10.61
C ALA A 181 -0.66 -18.62 12.09
N VAL A 182 -1.62 -18.22 12.94
CA VAL A 182 -1.40 -18.02 14.37
C VAL A 182 -1.30 -19.35 15.12
N GLU A 183 -2.32 -20.20 14.98
CA GLU A 183 -2.48 -21.40 15.81
C GLU A 183 -1.57 -22.54 15.38
N ARG A 184 -1.30 -22.68 14.07
CA ARG A 184 -0.51 -23.79 13.52
C ARG A 184 0.93 -23.41 13.25
N ASP A 185 1.19 -22.18 12.81
CA ASP A 185 2.54 -21.76 12.44
C ASP A 185 3.23 -20.89 13.49
N GLY A 186 2.48 -20.45 14.52
CA GLY A 186 2.97 -19.60 15.60
C GLY A 186 3.24 -18.15 15.18
N ALA A 187 2.51 -17.63 14.18
CA ALA A 187 2.61 -16.23 13.79
C ALA A 187 2.15 -15.31 14.94
N GLN A 188 2.96 -14.28 15.24
CA GLN A 188 2.67 -13.24 16.23
C GLN A 188 2.17 -11.95 15.59
N ALA A 189 2.09 -11.93 14.26
CA ALA A 189 1.43 -10.94 13.42
C ALA A 189 1.12 -11.59 12.06
N VAL A 190 0.08 -11.15 11.37
CA VAL A 190 -0.26 -11.66 10.03
C VAL A 190 -0.49 -10.50 9.08
N VAL A 191 0.21 -10.49 7.96
CA VAL A 191 -0.02 -9.53 6.88
C VAL A 191 -1.09 -10.06 5.94
N ILE A 192 -2.07 -9.24 5.57
CA ILE A 192 -2.99 -9.59 4.49
C ILE A 192 -2.36 -9.18 3.15
N GLY A 193 -1.89 -10.17 2.39
CA GLY A 193 -1.01 -10.02 1.23
C GLY A 193 -1.70 -9.56 -0.04
N GLY A 194 -2.18 -8.31 -0.08
CA GLY A 194 -2.77 -7.69 -1.27
C GLY A 194 -3.22 -6.24 -1.04
N GLY A 195 -3.05 -5.37 -2.05
CA GLY A 195 -3.52 -3.99 -1.99
C GLY A 195 -5.03 -3.89 -1.71
N PRO A 196 -5.88 -4.47 -2.57
CA PRO A 196 -7.34 -4.58 -2.36
C PRO A 196 -7.73 -5.24 -1.03
N LEU A 197 -6.95 -6.24 -0.60
CA LEU A 197 -7.23 -7.02 0.60
C LEU A 197 -7.02 -6.21 1.89
N SER A 198 -6.42 -5.02 1.81
CA SER A 198 -6.24 -4.13 2.97
C SER A 198 -7.57 -3.81 3.66
N ARG A 199 -8.69 -3.73 2.92
CA ARG A 199 -10.01 -3.51 3.53
C ARG A 199 -10.48 -4.73 4.32
N SER A 200 -10.21 -5.94 3.84
CA SER A 200 -10.49 -7.16 4.59
C SER A 200 -9.70 -7.23 5.87
N ALA A 201 -8.41 -6.84 5.82
CA ALA A 201 -7.57 -6.76 7.01
C ALA A 201 -8.19 -5.88 8.11
N GLU A 202 -8.69 -4.68 7.77
CA GLU A 202 -9.36 -3.78 8.70
C GLU A 202 -10.62 -4.41 9.32
N ARG A 203 -11.45 -5.08 8.51
CA ARG A 203 -12.70 -5.69 8.98
C ARG A 203 -12.48 -6.91 9.88
N ILE A 204 -11.43 -7.69 9.64
CA ILE A 204 -11.17 -8.91 10.42
C ILE A 204 -10.22 -8.70 11.59
N ALA A 205 -9.47 -7.59 11.65
CA ALA A 205 -8.43 -7.37 12.66
C ALA A 205 -8.93 -7.56 14.10
N GLY A 206 -10.13 -7.06 14.42
CA GLY A 206 -10.73 -7.16 15.77
C GLY A 206 -11.08 -8.59 16.21
N ARG A 207 -10.94 -9.59 15.33
CA ARG A 207 -11.19 -11.01 15.63
C ARG A 207 -9.97 -11.71 16.22
N PHE A 208 -8.79 -11.08 16.20
CA PHE A 208 -7.52 -11.70 16.59
C PHE A 208 -6.80 -10.91 17.66
N ALA A 209 -6.11 -11.62 18.55
CA ALA A 209 -5.27 -11.01 19.59
C ALA A 209 -3.91 -10.54 19.05
N VAL A 210 -3.48 -11.07 17.90
CA VAL A 210 -2.25 -10.64 17.21
C VAL A 210 -2.58 -9.55 16.18
N PRO A 211 -1.62 -8.69 15.83
CA PRO A 211 -1.84 -7.69 14.79
C PRO A 211 -2.11 -8.32 13.42
N VAL A 212 -3.23 -7.90 12.80
CA VAL A 212 -3.54 -8.17 11.40
C VAL A 212 -3.24 -6.91 10.60
N ILE A 213 -2.26 -6.99 9.70
CA ILE A 213 -1.64 -5.83 9.08
C ILE A 213 -2.21 -5.62 7.67
N ALA A 214 -2.81 -4.44 7.48
CA ALA A 214 -3.27 -3.94 6.20
C ALA A 214 -2.11 -3.26 5.45
N PRO A 215 -1.67 -3.77 4.28
CA PRO A 215 -0.42 -3.33 3.68
C PRO A 215 -0.44 -1.88 3.17
N VAL A 216 -1.59 -1.38 2.69
CA VAL A 216 -1.72 0.03 2.29
C VAL A 216 -1.57 0.96 3.50
N ALA A 217 -2.19 0.63 4.63
CA ALA A 217 -2.09 1.44 5.84
C ALA A 217 -0.67 1.42 6.43
N ALA A 218 0.01 0.27 6.41
CA ALA A 218 1.40 0.13 6.83
C ALA A 218 2.34 1.02 5.98
N ALA A 219 2.14 1.05 4.66
CA ALA A 219 2.89 1.93 3.77
C ALA A 219 2.66 3.42 4.05
N MET A 220 1.43 3.83 4.36
CA MET A 220 1.14 5.22 4.72
C MET A 220 1.82 5.64 6.02
N ARG A 221 1.87 4.76 7.03
CA ARG A 221 2.64 5.02 8.25
C ARG A 221 4.13 5.16 7.96
N ALA A 222 4.69 4.23 7.18
CA ALA A 222 6.10 4.25 6.81
C ALA A 222 6.49 5.50 6.01
N VAL A 223 5.66 5.91 5.04
CA VAL A 223 5.93 7.09 4.21
C VAL A 223 5.80 8.38 5.03
N ALA A 224 4.80 8.48 5.92
CA ALA A 224 4.63 9.63 6.79
C ALA A 224 5.83 9.81 7.73
N ALA A 225 6.30 8.72 8.35
CA ALA A 225 7.50 8.74 9.19
C ALA A 225 8.75 9.16 8.39
N THR A 226 8.92 8.62 7.18
CA THR A 226 10.06 8.94 6.30
C THR A 226 10.06 10.41 5.93
N VAL A 227 8.96 10.93 5.37
CA VAL A 227 8.86 12.32 4.91
C VAL A 227 8.98 13.31 6.07
N SER A 228 8.42 13.00 7.24
CA SER A 228 8.51 13.88 8.42
C SER A 228 9.94 13.99 8.97
N SER A 229 10.82 13.02 8.66
CA SER A 229 12.23 13.05 9.06
C SER A 229 13.14 13.74 8.05
N MET A 230 12.64 14.08 6.86
CA MET A 230 13.40 14.75 5.81
C MET A 230 13.42 16.27 6.01
N PRO A 231 14.48 16.96 5.57
CA PRO A 231 14.47 18.42 5.48
C PRO A 231 13.34 18.88 4.55
N ALA A 232 12.72 20.02 4.89
CA ALA A 232 11.62 20.58 4.10
C ALA A 232 12.03 20.76 2.63
N LEU A 233 11.19 20.29 1.71
CA LEU A 233 11.40 20.46 0.28
C LEU A 233 11.26 21.95 -0.11
N PRO A 234 11.95 22.42 -1.17
CA PRO A 234 11.82 23.79 -1.67
C PRO A 234 10.37 24.14 -2.03
N SER A 235 9.94 25.35 -1.71
CA SER A 235 8.55 25.82 -1.88
C SER A 235 8.12 26.09 -3.32
N ASP A 236 9.02 26.00 -4.31
CA ASP A 236 8.76 26.40 -5.70
C ASP A 236 8.21 25.28 -6.61
N ARG A 237 8.00 24.07 -6.08
CA ARG A 237 7.56 22.94 -6.89
C ARG A 237 6.20 23.23 -7.57
N PRO A 238 6.05 22.82 -8.85
CA PRO A 238 4.78 22.99 -9.54
C PRO A 238 3.68 22.20 -8.84
N ARG A 239 2.63 22.89 -8.38
CA ARG A 239 1.45 22.25 -7.80
C ARG A 239 0.66 21.53 -8.89
N LEU A 240 -0.01 20.44 -8.53
CA LEU A 240 -0.99 19.81 -9.42
C LEU A 240 -2.19 20.77 -9.60
N PRO A 241 -2.73 20.96 -10.82
CA PRO A 241 -4.10 21.42 -10.96
C PRO A 241 -5.04 20.39 -10.28
N PRO A 242 -6.16 20.82 -9.67
CA PRO A 242 -7.12 19.88 -9.10
C PRO A 242 -7.55 18.85 -10.15
N HIS A 243 -7.79 17.60 -9.70
CA HIS A 243 -8.43 16.61 -10.54
C HIS A 243 -9.71 17.21 -11.13
N PRO A 244 -10.02 17.01 -12.43
CA PRO A 244 -11.35 17.31 -12.91
C PRO A 244 -12.31 16.48 -12.07
N GLU A 245 -13.17 17.15 -11.30
CA GLU A 245 -14.30 16.52 -10.65
C GLU A 245 -15.00 15.65 -11.69
N SER A 246 -15.38 14.44 -11.28
CA SER A 246 -16.33 13.62 -12.02
C SER A 246 -17.47 14.52 -12.46
N ALA A 247 -17.58 14.77 -13.77
CA ALA A 247 -18.75 15.37 -14.35
C ALA A 247 -19.92 14.47 -13.93
N SER A 248 -20.63 14.91 -12.89
CA SER A 248 -21.86 14.32 -12.44
C SER A 248 -22.85 14.50 -13.55
N ASP A 249 -23.47 13.39 -13.94
CA ASP A 249 -24.61 13.31 -14.82
C ASP A 249 -25.68 14.36 -14.43
N ALA A 250 -26.02 15.18 -15.40
CA ALA A 250 -27.23 15.97 -15.45
C ALA A 250 -27.62 16.11 -16.92
N GLU A 251 -28.16 15.02 -17.47
CA GLU A 251 -29.27 15.01 -18.44
C GLU A 251 -30.16 13.80 -18.17
#